data_AF-A0A836SI29-F1
#
_entry.id   AF-A0A836SI29-F1
#
_cell.length_a   1.000
_cell.length_b   1.000
_cell.length_c   1.000
_cell.angle_alpha   90.00
_cell.angle_beta   90.00
_cell.angle_gamma   90.00
#
_symmetry.space_group_name_H-M   'P 1'
#
loop_
_entity.id
_entity.type
_entity.pdbx_description
1 polymer ?
#
loop_
_entity_poly.entity_id
_entity_poly.type
_entity_poly.pdbx_seq_one_letter_code
_entity_poly.pdbx_strand_id
1 'polypeptide(L)'
;MCHGEDGLGHQYEDDRPGYMFPPLWGPDSFNRAAGMNKMKTAGQFIKANMPLGKGFTLTDDEAMDLAIYMWIQSRPYDPRRSLIINVFMPPPGAGG
;
A
#
# COMPACT_ATOMS: atom_id res chain seq x y z
N MET A 1 -9.65 4.47 13.14
CA MET A 1 -8.74 3.59 12.37
C MET A 1 -7.85 4.51 11.52
N CYS A 2 -6.53 4.33 11.48
CA CYS A 2 -5.62 5.37 10.96
C CYS A 2 -5.58 5.49 9.43
N HIS A 3 -5.63 4.39 8.68
CA HIS A 3 -5.51 4.41 7.22
C HIS A 3 -6.86 4.45 6.49
N GLY A 4 -7.96 4.73 7.20
CA GLY A 4 -9.32 4.57 6.68
C GLY A 4 -9.73 3.10 6.57
N GLU A 5 -11.04 2.84 6.51
CA GLU A 5 -11.58 1.50 6.21
C GLU A 5 -11.37 1.11 4.74
N ASP A 6 -11.28 2.12 3.88
CA ASP A 6 -11.03 2.01 2.44
C ASP A 6 -9.54 2.07 2.08
N GLY A 7 -8.65 2.22 3.06
CA GLY A 7 -7.20 2.30 2.87
C GLY A 7 -6.70 3.55 2.16
N LEU A 8 -7.56 4.55 1.95
CA LEU A 8 -7.21 5.81 1.26
C LEU A 8 -6.53 6.84 2.18
N GLY A 9 -6.39 6.53 3.46
CA GLY A 9 -5.76 7.41 4.43
C GLY A 9 -6.58 8.66 4.74
N HIS A 10 -5.94 9.63 5.38
CA HIS A 10 -6.54 10.91 5.75
C HIS A 10 -5.62 12.04 5.32
N GLN A 11 -6.14 12.93 4.47
CA GLN A 11 -5.47 14.19 4.12
C GLN A 11 -5.39 15.09 5.35
N TYR A 12 -4.49 16.08 5.30
CA TYR A 12 -4.45 17.09 6.35
C TYR A 12 -5.69 17.99 6.31
N GLU A 13 -6.21 18.33 7.50
CA GLU A 13 -7.43 19.14 7.63
C GLU A 13 -7.20 20.64 7.37
N ASP A 14 -5.95 21.11 7.40
CA ASP A 14 -5.56 22.52 7.28
C ASP A 14 -5.22 22.94 5.83
N ASP A 15 -5.81 22.26 4.84
CA ASP A 15 -5.59 22.46 3.39
C ASP A 15 -4.14 22.33 2.90
N ARG A 16 -3.19 21.93 3.76
CA ARG A 16 -1.81 21.71 3.34
C ARG A 16 -1.72 20.44 2.48
N PRO A 17 -0.86 20.43 1.45
CA PRO A 17 -0.70 19.24 0.62
C PRO A 17 -0.17 18.07 1.44
N GLY A 18 -0.73 16.88 1.21
CA GLY A 18 -0.27 15.62 1.79
C GLY A 18 -1.27 14.97 2.72
N TYR A 19 -0.76 14.00 3.50
CA TYR A 19 -1.56 13.09 4.29
C TYR A 19 -1.08 13.04 5.75
N MET A 20 -2.03 13.12 6.68
CA MET A 20 -1.78 12.78 8.09
C MET A 20 -1.53 11.29 8.24
N PHE A 21 -2.34 10.48 7.56
CA PHE A 21 -2.14 9.05 7.43
C PHE A 21 -2.16 8.69 5.95
N PRO A 22 -1.06 8.15 5.40
CA PRO A 22 -0.94 7.97 3.96
C PRO A 22 -1.88 6.86 3.43
N PRO A 23 -2.30 6.93 2.17
CA PRO A 23 -3.03 5.86 1.49
C PRO A 23 -2.13 4.62 1.32
N LEU A 24 -2.66 3.45 1.69
CA LEU A 24 -1.97 2.16 1.55
C LEU A 24 -2.14 1.56 0.14
N TRP A 25 -3.22 1.95 -0.53
CA TRP A 25 -3.56 1.60 -1.90
C TRP A 25 -4.44 2.70 -2.52
N GLY A 26 -4.95 2.49 -3.73
CA GLY A 26 -5.71 3.48 -4.47
C GLY A 26 -4.81 4.43 -5.30
N PRO A 27 -5.43 5.40 -5.99
CA PRO A 27 -4.76 6.20 -7.02
C PRO A 27 -3.61 7.07 -6.50
N ASP A 28 -3.66 7.50 -5.24
CA ASP A 28 -2.65 8.37 -4.62
C ASP A 28 -1.65 7.63 -3.73
N SER A 29 -1.62 6.29 -3.83
CA SER A 29 -0.63 5.46 -3.16
C SER A 29 0.57 5.15 -4.05
N PHE A 30 1.54 4.44 -3.50
CA PHE A 30 2.72 4.00 -4.25
C PHE A 30 2.35 3.04 -5.39
N ASN A 31 3.05 3.18 -6.51
CA ASN A 31 2.85 2.36 -7.69
C ASN A 31 3.42 0.94 -7.53
N ARG A 32 3.12 0.06 -8.48
CA ARG A 32 3.57 -1.35 -8.45
C ARG A 32 5.08 -1.55 -8.61
N ALA A 33 5.82 -0.54 -9.06
CA ALA A 33 7.28 -0.57 -9.16
C ALA A 33 7.97 -0.28 -7.82
N ALA A 34 7.26 0.32 -6.87
CA ALA A 34 7.83 0.73 -5.60
C ALA A 34 8.31 -0.47 -4.79
N GLY A 35 9.39 -0.28 -4.01
CA GLY A 35 9.90 -1.31 -3.10
C GLY A 35 8.85 -1.79 -2.10
N MET A 36 7.95 -0.90 -1.68
CA MET A 36 6.84 -1.23 -0.76
C MET A 36 5.79 -2.16 -1.38
N ASN A 37 5.73 -2.30 -2.71
CA ASN A 37 4.86 -3.27 -3.37
C ASN A 37 5.43 -4.71 -3.32
N LYS A 38 6.59 -4.93 -2.69
CA LYS A 38 7.13 -6.28 -2.45
C LYS A 38 6.63 -6.78 -1.10
N MET A 39 5.90 -7.90 -1.10
CA MET A 39 5.30 -8.48 0.13
C MET A 39 6.28 -8.59 1.29
N LYS A 40 7.50 -9.11 1.05
CA LYS A 40 8.53 -9.23 2.09
C LYS A 40 8.96 -7.87 2.66
N THR A 41 9.15 -6.86 1.80
CA THR A 41 9.54 -5.51 2.23
C THR A 41 8.41 -4.85 3.02
N ALA A 42 7.16 -4.98 2.55
CA ALA A 42 5.99 -4.49 3.26
C ALA A 42 5.83 -5.18 4.62
N GLY A 43 5.93 -6.51 4.69
CA GLY A 43 5.81 -7.26 5.95
C GLY A 43 6.88 -6.87 6.95
N GLN A 44 8.14 -6.71 6.52
CA GLN A 44 9.22 -6.22 7.38
C GLN A 44 8.98 -4.79 7.87
N PHE A 45 8.48 -3.91 7.00
CA PHE A 45 8.16 -2.53 7.38
C PHE A 45 7.01 -2.48 8.40
N ILE A 46 5.93 -3.23 8.14
CA ILE A 46 4.77 -3.34 9.03
C ILE A 46 5.21 -3.89 10.38
N LYS A 47 5.95 -5.01 10.40
CA LYS A 47 6.47 -5.59 11.64
C LYS A 47 7.27 -4.59 12.48
N ALA A 48 8.15 -3.83 11.85
CA ALA A 48 9.06 -2.94 12.59
C ALA A 48 8.43 -1.60 13.00
N ASN A 49 7.47 -1.09 12.22
CA ASN A 49 7.01 0.30 12.36
C ASN A 49 5.50 0.46 12.60
N MET A 50 4.73 -0.63 12.48
CA MET A 50 3.28 -0.62 12.64
C MET A 50 2.81 -1.56 13.76
N PRO A 51 1.77 -1.18 14.51
CA PRO A 51 1.12 0.14 14.53
C PRO A 51 2.08 1.26 14.96
N LEU A 52 1.80 2.51 14.58
CA LEU A 52 2.69 3.64 14.86
C LEU A 52 2.99 3.75 16.38
N GLY A 53 4.27 3.81 16.73
CA GLY A 53 4.74 3.83 18.13
C GLY A 53 4.68 2.47 18.85
N LYS A 54 4.26 1.41 18.15
CA LYS A 54 4.13 0.04 18.66
C LYS A 54 4.76 -0.96 17.69
N GLY A 55 5.99 -0.69 17.26
CA GLY A 55 6.76 -1.62 16.45
C GLY A 55 6.95 -2.97 17.15
N PHE A 56 7.05 -4.03 16.37
CA PHE A 56 7.28 -5.42 16.79
C PHE A 56 6.18 -6.03 17.67
N THR A 57 5.01 -5.41 17.78
CA THR A 57 3.88 -6.00 18.52
C THR A 57 3.12 -7.07 17.73
N LEU A 58 3.18 -7.01 16.40
CA LEU A 58 2.61 -8.04 15.52
C LEU A 58 3.51 -9.26 15.45
N THR A 59 2.94 -10.45 15.25
CA THR A 59 3.71 -11.64 14.86
C THR A 59 4.21 -11.53 13.42
N ASP A 60 5.12 -12.41 13.02
CA ASP A 60 5.65 -12.40 11.65
C ASP A 60 4.55 -12.76 10.62
N ASP A 61 3.70 -13.72 10.98
CA ASP A 61 2.55 -14.13 10.15
C ASP A 61 1.53 -13.00 10.03
N GLU A 62 1.15 -12.34 11.14
CA GLU A 62 0.24 -11.19 11.09
C GLU A 62 0.78 -10.05 10.22
N ALA A 63 2.08 -9.74 10.33
CA ALA A 63 2.69 -8.69 9.52
C ALA A 63 2.71 -9.06 8.02
N MET A 64 2.92 -10.33 7.70
CA MET A 64 2.87 -10.82 6.32
C MET A 64 1.44 -10.87 5.76
N ASP A 65 0.46 -11.29 6.55
CA ASP A 65 -0.95 -11.30 6.15
C ASP A 65 -1.45 -9.90 5.84
N LEU A 66 -1.10 -8.91 6.68
CA LEU A 66 -1.40 -7.50 6.42
C LEU A 66 -0.69 -6.98 5.15
N ALA A 67 0.55 -7.40 4.91
CA ALA A 67 1.29 -7.05 3.70
C ALA A 67 0.63 -7.61 2.44
N ILE A 68 0.15 -8.86 2.48
CA ILE A 68 -0.56 -9.52 1.39
C ILE A 68 -1.90 -8.81 1.15
N TYR A 69 -2.64 -8.52 2.22
CA TYR A 69 -3.90 -7.81 2.13
C TYR A 69 -3.73 -6.42 1.48
N MET A 70 -2.67 -5.68 1.85
CA MET A 70 -2.34 -4.42 1.18
C MET A 70 -1.94 -4.62 -0.30
N TRP A 71 -1.25 -5.71 -0.63
CA TRP A 71 -0.71 -5.96 -1.97
C TRP A 71 -1.76 -6.27 -3.04
N ILE A 72 -2.83 -6.98 -2.67
CA ILE A 72 -3.91 -7.38 -3.61
C ILE A 72 -4.81 -6.22 -4.05
N GLN A 73 -4.73 -5.07 -3.38
CA GLN A 73 -5.56 -3.90 -3.65
C GLN A 73 -5.11 -3.14 -4.90
N SER A 74 -6.05 -2.37 -5.48
CA SER A 74 -5.80 -1.56 -6.68
C SER A 74 -4.80 -0.43 -6.38
N ARG A 75 -3.90 -0.14 -7.33
CA ARG A 75 -2.87 0.91 -7.21
C ARG A 75 -2.27 1.24 -8.58
N PRO A 76 -1.58 2.39 -8.74
CA PRO A 76 -0.98 2.79 -10.01
C PRO A 76 0.00 1.74 -10.56
N TYR A 77 0.01 1.62 -11.88
CA TYR A 77 0.85 0.66 -12.61
C TYR A 77 2.34 1.03 -12.54
N ASP A 78 3.20 0.05 -12.84
CA ASP A 78 4.64 0.31 -13.00
C ASP A 78 4.85 1.24 -14.20
N PRO A 79 5.40 2.45 -14.00
CA PRO A 79 5.60 3.42 -15.09
C PRO A 79 6.63 2.96 -16.13
N ARG A 80 7.41 1.90 -15.82
CA ARG A 80 8.41 1.33 -16.72
C ARG A 80 7.83 0.25 -17.64
N ARG A 81 6.64 -0.27 -17.33
CA ARG A 81 5.95 -1.22 -18.22
C ARG A 81 5.31 -0.44 -19.37
N SER A 82 5.55 -0.90 -20.60
CA SER A 82 4.91 -0.29 -21.76
C SER A 82 3.39 -0.38 -21.63
N LEU A 83 2.68 0.62 -22.16
CA LEU A 83 1.22 0.67 -22.20
C LEU A 83 0.61 -0.64 -22.73
N ILE A 84 1.26 -1.27 -23.72
CA ILE A 84 0.84 -2.55 -24.31
C ILE A 84 0.85 -3.68 -23.27
N ILE A 85 1.89 -3.79 -22.44
CA ILE A 85 2.00 -4.87 -21.44
C ILE A 85 0.96 -4.70 -20.33
N ASN A 86 0.64 -3.46 -19.95
CA ASN A 86 -0.37 -3.19 -18.92
C ASN A 86 -1.81 -3.53 -19.40
N VAL A 87 -2.09 -3.49 -20.70
CA VAL A 87 -3.40 -3.83 -21.28
C VAL A 87 -3.63 -5.35 -21.28
N PHE A 88 -2.63 -6.15 -21.65
CA PHE A 88 -2.81 -7.59 -21.82
C PHE A 88 -2.57 -8.43 -20.55
N MET A 89 -1.87 -7.89 -19.56
CA MET A 89 -1.59 -8.62 -18.32
C MET A 89 -1.78 -7.71 -17.10
N PRO A 90 -3.05 -7.37 -16.77
CA PRO A 90 -3.34 -6.56 -15.61
C PRO A 90 -2.93 -7.32 -14.34
N PRO A 91 -2.30 -6.65 -13.36
CA PRO A 91 -1.94 -7.23 -12.09
C PRO A 91 -3.20 -7.50 -11.24
N PRO A 92 -3.11 -8.39 -10.24
CA PRO A 92 -4.23 -8.73 -9.37
C PRO A 92 -4.86 -7.48 -8.73
N GLY A 93 -6.20 -7.39 -8.79
CA GLY A 93 -6.96 -6.25 -8.24
C GLY A 93 -7.11 -5.04 -9.17
N ALA A 94 -6.74 -5.16 -10.45
CA ALA A 94 -6.94 -4.11 -11.46
C ALA A 94 -8.17 -4.34 -12.37
N GLY A 95 -8.94 -5.40 -12.13
CA GLY A 95 -10.25 -5.60 -12.75
C GLY A 95 -11.34 -5.05 -11.86
N GLY A 96 -12.10 -4.08 -12.38
CA GLY A 96 -13.44 -3.77 -11.88
C GLY A 96 -14.45 -4.84 -12.30
#